data_AF-W4M3T3-F1
#
_entry.id   AF-W4M3T3-F1
#
_cell.length_a   1.000
_cell.length_b   1.000
_cell.length_c   1.000
_cell.angle_alpha   90.00
_cell.angle_beta   90.00
_cell.angle_gamma   90.00
#
_symmetry.space_group_name_H-M   'P 1'
#
loop_
_entity.id
_entity.type
_entity.pdbx_description
1 polymer ?
#
loop_
_entity_poly.entity_id
_entity_poly.type
_entity_poly.pdbx_seq_one_letter_code
_entity_poly.pdbx_strand_id
1 'polypeptide(L)'
;MSDVIDEFTSELTRLQRKYADQPDREIIRLFLLALEREELVAIAYRESMIHWRLQAMPLDEEVREMIRHALVWIWKNEEMHAIYIRGALLKLGNPGLRLHALLQQVSGGLAGWAGSALQHSRWGQAPLSRSLAMAIAAVGTLLGKVPKSARQHLQFGPLRHFCQFNIEAERTAWLCWDRLATLLEQTPDRDPELRREVAEVKADEARHEQIFTILAAVLDDRDRLVEGETATSLAEKIRAVGEFYLPRAWRHVSGAENPLGSGGRVWSICGHSDGDKCKRFRRLLDEAGLHEQIGTRSQFLDKPVEALKVAIKPTFMLGYHHRDRSPLTDPALLEELARYLQGQGCADVAVIEGQNVYDRFYQHRTVHDVAAYFNIRSPHFRMVDAATEQVPHDYARGMAQYTIARTWKEADFRISFSKLRSHPIELALLTIGNVEWVGARCDEFIFIERQANRATAVMMLLDEFPPHFALIDAYDQTPDGLVGVMGSAHPPSPRRLYAGVDGLAVDTVAARHLGMKDPRDSSLLQAACHWFGGWSGPIEVVGTDEPIADWRGPYHNEISAILSALAYPMYVMGSGRGSLFVPAMDETAFPPIAREGRWLRLGRRGIRALLGLPQLD
;
A
#
# COMPACT_ATOMS: atom_id res chain seq x y z
N MET A 1 6.61 -15.81 -35.09
CA MET A 1 7.02 -14.78 -34.12
C MET A 1 6.65 -13.37 -34.62
N SER A 2 6.87 -12.96 -35.90
CA SER A 2 6.31 -11.66 -36.37
C SER A 2 4.78 -11.64 -36.53
N ASP A 3 4.14 -12.80 -36.77
CA ASP A 3 2.71 -12.88 -37.10
C ASP A 3 1.76 -12.27 -36.06
N VAL A 4 2.08 -12.33 -34.75
CA VAL A 4 1.22 -11.78 -33.68
C VAL A 4 1.22 -10.25 -33.69
N ILE A 5 2.40 -9.63 -33.87
CA ILE A 5 2.54 -8.18 -33.96
C ILE A 5 1.87 -7.67 -35.24
N ASP A 6 2.03 -8.40 -36.35
CA ASP A 6 1.42 -8.07 -37.64
C ASP A 6 -0.11 -8.14 -37.57
N GLU A 7 -0.66 -9.20 -36.96
CA GLU A 7 -2.10 -9.36 -36.71
C GLU A 7 -2.65 -8.22 -35.84
N PHE A 8 -1.94 -7.89 -34.75
CA PHE A 8 -2.35 -6.83 -33.83
C PHE A 8 -2.30 -5.44 -34.50
N THR A 9 -1.27 -5.16 -35.29
CA THR A 9 -1.15 -3.90 -36.05
C THR A 9 -2.29 -3.76 -37.07
N SER A 10 -2.69 -4.86 -37.71
CA SER A 10 -3.86 -4.91 -38.59
C SER A 10 -5.16 -4.62 -37.83
N GLU A 11 -5.31 -5.17 -36.62
CA GLU A 11 -6.46 -4.86 -35.74
C GLU A 11 -6.50 -3.38 -35.35
N LEU A 12 -5.39 -2.79 -34.93
CA LEU A 12 -5.31 -1.35 -34.60
C LEU A 12 -5.67 -0.49 -35.82
N THR A 13 -5.15 -0.83 -37.00
CA THR A 13 -5.47 -0.13 -38.25
C THR A 13 -6.97 -0.23 -38.57
N ARG A 14 -7.59 -1.39 -38.33
CA ARG A 14 -9.03 -1.59 -38.49
C ARG A 14 -9.83 -0.74 -37.51
N LEU A 15 -9.41 -0.64 -36.25
CA LEU A 15 -10.06 0.21 -35.24
C LEU A 15 -9.97 1.68 -35.63
N GLN A 16 -8.79 2.15 -36.03
CA GLN A 16 -8.57 3.51 -36.50
C GLN A 16 -9.49 3.86 -37.68
N ARG A 17 -9.58 2.98 -38.69
CA ARG A 17 -10.49 3.21 -39.83
C ARG A 17 -11.97 3.23 -39.40
N LYS A 18 -12.35 2.36 -38.46
CA LYS A 18 -13.74 2.26 -37.99
C LYS A 18 -14.19 3.48 -37.18
N TYR A 19 -13.27 4.11 -36.44
CA TYR A 19 -13.56 5.21 -35.51
C TYR A 19 -12.90 6.53 -35.91
N ALA A 20 -12.51 6.71 -37.18
CA ALA A 20 -11.77 7.89 -37.66
C ALA A 20 -12.42 9.24 -37.25
N ASP A 21 -13.75 9.31 -37.24
CA ASP A 21 -14.51 10.52 -36.86
C ASP A 21 -15.07 10.46 -35.42
N GLN A 22 -14.67 9.45 -34.63
CA GLN A 22 -15.22 9.16 -33.30
C GLN A 22 -14.08 8.82 -32.30
N PRO A 23 -13.16 9.77 -32.02
CA PRO A 23 -11.97 9.52 -31.19
C PRO A 23 -12.33 8.99 -29.80
N ASP A 24 -13.43 9.46 -29.23
CA ASP A 24 -13.93 9.01 -27.92
C ASP A 24 -14.26 7.51 -27.90
N ARG A 25 -14.87 7.01 -28.99
CA ARG A 25 -15.20 5.58 -29.11
C ARG A 25 -13.97 4.75 -29.39
N GLU A 26 -13.00 5.30 -30.13
CA GLU A 26 -11.71 4.66 -30.33
C GLU A 26 -10.97 4.50 -28.99
N ILE A 27 -10.87 5.57 -28.20
CA ILE A 27 -10.24 5.57 -26.87
C ILE A 27 -10.87 4.51 -25.96
N ILE A 28 -12.21 4.47 -25.87
CA ILE A 28 -12.90 3.45 -25.05
C ILE A 28 -12.57 2.04 -25.54
N ARG A 29 -12.53 1.82 -26.87
CA ARG A 29 -12.24 0.49 -27.41
C ARG A 29 -10.79 0.08 -27.19
N LEU A 30 -9.84 1.02 -27.27
CA LEU A 30 -8.43 0.80 -26.97
C LEU A 30 -8.23 0.53 -25.47
N PHE A 31 -8.93 1.22 -24.58
CA PHE A 31 -8.90 0.89 -23.15
C PHE A 31 -9.42 -0.52 -22.85
N LEU A 32 -10.48 -0.95 -23.51
CA LEU A 32 -10.96 -2.33 -23.37
C LEU A 32 -9.95 -3.34 -23.90
N LEU A 33 -9.29 -3.04 -25.03
CA LEU A 33 -8.26 -3.89 -25.61
C LEU A 33 -7.02 -3.98 -24.71
N ALA A 34 -6.57 -2.85 -24.16
CA ALA A 34 -5.48 -2.78 -23.17
C ALA A 34 -5.85 -3.59 -21.92
N LEU A 35 -7.03 -3.40 -21.36
CA LEU A 35 -7.49 -4.16 -20.19
C LEU A 35 -7.48 -5.68 -20.42
N GLU A 36 -7.88 -6.13 -21.61
CA GLU A 36 -7.80 -7.56 -21.96
C GLU A 36 -6.36 -8.08 -21.97
N ARG A 37 -5.38 -7.27 -22.38
CA ARG A 37 -3.95 -7.64 -22.37
C ARG A 37 -3.39 -7.69 -20.95
N GLU A 38 -3.59 -6.61 -20.20
CA GLU A 38 -3.16 -6.46 -18.80
C GLU A 38 -3.72 -7.59 -17.91
N GLU A 39 -4.98 -7.98 -18.11
CA GLU A 39 -5.59 -9.11 -17.38
C GLU A 39 -4.98 -10.47 -17.77
N LEU A 40 -4.60 -10.66 -19.04
CA LEU A 40 -3.96 -11.91 -19.49
C LEU A 40 -2.57 -12.06 -18.87
N VAL A 41 -1.80 -10.98 -18.82
CA VAL A 41 -0.47 -10.94 -18.20
C VAL A 41 -0.61 -11.10 -16.68
N ALA A 42 -1.49 -10.34 -16.01
CA ALA A 42 -1.69 -10.47 -14.56
C ALA A 42 -2.07 -11.89 -14.08
N ILE A 43 -2.78 -12.67 -14.91
CA ILE A 43 -3.16 -14.07 -14.61
C ILE A 43 -2.00 -15.04 -14.86
N ALA A 44 -1.22 -14.84 -15.93
CA ALA A 44 -0.08 -15.71 -16.27
C ALA A 44 1.08 -15.60 -15.27
N TYR A 45 1.16 -14.52 -14.50
CA TYR A 45 2.31 -14.13 -13.67
C TYR A 45 2.10 -14.30 -12.16
N ARG A 46 1.17 -15.16 -11.71
CA ARG A 46 0.95 -15.35 -10.27
C ARG A 46 2.27 -15.66 -9.53
N GLU A 47 2.58 -14.87 -8.50
CA GLU A 47 3.81 -14.94 -7.71
C GLU A 47 4.14 -16.38 -7.25
N SER A 48 3.13 -17.14 -6.86
CA SER A 48 3.28 -18.56 -6.44
C SER A 48 3.78 -19.48 -7.56
N MET A 49 3.39 -19.23 -8.81
CA MET A 49 3.83 -20.00 -9.98
C MET A 49 5.27 -19.65 -10.35
N ILE A 50 5.62 -18.36 -10.32
CA ILE A 50 6.98 -17.88 -10.58
C ILE A 50 7.92 -18.45 -9.51
N HIS A 51 7.56 -18.32 -8.23
CA HIS A 51 8.37 -18.84 -7.13
C HIS A 51 8.63 -20.35 -7.28
N TRP A 52 7.58 -21.15 -7.51
CA TRP A 52 7.72 -22.59 -7.65
C TRP A 52 8.59 -22.97 -8.87
N ARG A 53 8.47 -22.25 -9.99
CA ARG A 53 9.31 -22.47 -11.17
C ARG A 53 10.77 -22.14 -10.91
N LEU A 54 11.04 -20.97 -10.35
CA LEU A 54 12.40 -20.49 -10.06
C LEU A 54 13.13 -21.40 -9.06
N GLN A 55 12.41 -21.98 -8.09
CA GLN A 55 12.96 -22.96 -7.15
C GLN A 55 13.40 -24.26 -7.83
N ALA A 56 12.77 -24.65 -8.95
CA ALA A 56 13.16 -25.83 -9.72
C ALA A 56 14.34 -25.57 -10.67
N MET A 57 14.73 -24.32 -10.89
CA MET A 57 15.79 -23.96 -11.83
C MET A 57 17.18 -24.13 -11.19
N PRO A 58 18.17 -24.62 -11.97
CA PRO A 58 19.56 -24.80 -11.52
C PRO A 58 20.34 -23.47 -11.52
N LEU A 59 19.84 -22.50 -10.76
CA LEU A 59 20.41 -21.17 -10.58
C LEU A 59 20.91 -20.97 -9.15
N ASP A 60 21.94 -20.14 -9.01
CA ASP A 60 22.38 -19.64 -7.71
C ASP A 60 21.29 -18.76 -7.07
N GLU A 61 21.23 -18.73 -5.74
CA GLU A 61 20.16 -18.03 -5.00
C GLU A 61 20.10 -16.54 -5.34
N GLU A 62 21.25 -15.89 -5.51
CA GLU A 62 21.31 -14.46 -5.87
C GLU A 62 20.68 -14.18 -7.25
N VAL A 63 20.97 -15.04 -8.24
CA VAL A 63 20.40 -14.93 -9.59
C VAL A 63 18.91 -15.23 -9.56
N ARG A 64 18.51 -16.27 -8.84
CA ARG A 64 17.11 -16.63 -8.64
C ARG A 64 16.31 -15.47 -8.05
N GLU A 65 16.86 -14.81 -7.04
CA GLU A 65 16.23 -13.69 -6.35
C GLU A 65 16.12 -12.45 -7.24
N MET A 66 17.15 -12.14 -8.03
CA MET A 66 17.08 -11.04 -9.01
C MET A 66 15.99 -11.27 -10.07
N ILE A 67 15.93 -12.48 -10.64
CA ILE A 67 14.90 -12.82 -11.62
C ILE A 67 13.51 -12.78 -10.97
N ARG A 68 13.36 -13.35 -9.77
CA ARG A 68 12.10 -13.34 -9.01
C ARG A 68 11.62 -11.91 -8.79
N HIS A 69 12.49 -11.04 -8.30
CA HIS A 69 12.16 -9.67 -7.98
C HIS A 69 11.75 -8.88 -9.23
N ALA A 70 12.52 -9.00 -10.32
CA ALA A 70 12.20 -8.34 -11.59
C ALA A 70 10.82 -8.76 -12.12
N LEU A 71 10.51 -10.06 -12.12
CA LEU A 71 9.22 -10.58 -12.60
C LEU A 71 8.04 -10.19 -11.70
N VAL A 72 8.23 -10.19 -10.38
CA VAL A 72 7.21 -9.72 -9.42
C VAL A 72 6.92 -8.24 -9.66
N TRP A 73 7.94 -7.45 -9.96
CA TRP A 73 7.78 -6.03 -10.23
C TRP A 73 7.01 -5.75 -11.53
N ILE A 74 7.32 -6.46 -12.63
CA ILE A 74 6.54 -6.39 -13.87
C ILE A 74 5.07 -6.69 -13.58
N TRP A 75 4.80 -7.81 -12.91
CA TRP A 75 3.44 -8.19 -12.54
C TRP A 75 2.70 -7.12 -11.72
N LYS A 76 3.41 -6.40 -10.85
CA LYS A 76 2.82 -5.30 -10.07
C LYS A 76 2.46 -4.10 -10.93
N ASN A 77 3.27 -3.76 -11.92
CA ASN A 77 2.91 -2.71 -12.88
C ASN A 77 1.64 -3.08 -13.65
N GLU A 78 1.55 -4.30 -14.17
CA GLU A 78 0.35 -4.79 -14.87
C GLU A 78 -0.91 -4.74 -13.99
N GLU A 79 -0.78 -5.09 -12.71
CA GLU A 79 -1.88 -4.98 -11.74
C GLU A 79 -2.32 -3.50 -11.56
N MET A 80 -1.37 -2.57 -11.51
CA MET A 80 -1.64 -1.13 -11.40
C MET A 80 -2.32 -0.59 -12.66
N HIS A 81 -1.80 -0.92 -13.85
CA HIS A 81 -2.39 -0.53 -15.13
C HIS A 81 -3.83 -1.02 -15.25
N ALA A 82 -4.10 -2.29 -14.93
CA ALA A 82 -5.44 -2.86 -14.96
C ALA A 82 -6.41 -2.15 -13.99
N ILE A 83 -5.94 -1.75 -12.80
CA ILE A 83 -6.77 -0.96 -11.86
C ILE A 83 -7.05 0.43 -12.43
N TYR A 84 -6.01 1.09 -12.96
CA TYR A 84 -6.13 2.42 -13.55
C TYR A 84 -7.13 2.44 -14.72
N ILE A 85 -6.97 1.53 -15.69
CA ILE A 85 -7.84 1.43 -16.86
C ILE A 85 -9.30 1.22 -16.45
N ARG A 86 -9.56 0.34 -15.47
CA ARG A 86 -10.93 0.11 -14.97
C ARG A 86 -11.53 1.39 -14.36
N GLY A 87 -10.76 2.09 -13.52
CA GLY A 87 -11.18 3.37 -12.94
C GLY A 87 -11.42 4.45 -14.01
N ALA A 88 -10.53 4.54 -15.01
CA ALA A 88 -10.66 5.46 -16.15
C ALA A 88 -11.92 5.16 -16.98
N LEU A 89 -12.20 3.87 -17.28
CA LEU A 89 -13.41 3.45 -18.00
C LEU A 89 -14.70 3.80 -17.23
N LEU A 90 -14.69 3.71 -15.89
CA LEU A 90 -15.83 4.12 -15.07
C LEU A 90 -16.08 5.64 -15.14
N LYS A 91 -15.00 6.44 -15.12
CA LYS A 91 -15.07 7.90 -15.22
C LYS A 91 -15.51 8.36 -16.61
N LEU A 92 -14.95 7.77 -17.67
CA LEU A 92 -15.19 8.13 -19.08
C LEU A 92 -16.48 7.54 -19.68
N GLY A 93 -17.01 6.43 -19.13
CA GLY A 93 -18.04 5.61 -19.77
C GLY A 93 -19.48 6.13 -19.68
N ASN A 94 -20.28 5.78 -20.70
CA ASN A 94 -21.74 5.88 -20.66
C ASN A 94 -22.35 4.88 -19.61
N PRO A 95 -23.65 4.99 -19.26
CA PRO A 95 -24.25 4.15 -18.21
C PRO A 95 -24.10 2.64 -18.42
N GLY A 96 -24.11 2.17 -19.67
CA GLY A 96 -23.97 0.74 -20.01
C GLY A 96 -22.55 0.22 -19.83
N LEU A 97 -21.54 1.02 -20.20
CA LEU A 97 -20.12 0.73 -19.95
C LEU A 97 -19.80 0.75 -18.46
N ARG A 98 -20.40 1.69 -17.71
CA ARG A 98 -20.30 1.72 -16.25
C ARG A 98 -20.85 0.45 -15.62
N LEU A 99 -22.00 -0.03 -16.07
CA LEU A 99 -22.58 -1.28 -15.57
C LEU A 99 -21.71 -2.51 -15.90
N HIS A 100 -21.14 -2.57 -17.10
CA HIS A 100 -20.26 -3.69 -17.49
C HIS A 100 -18.94 -3.70 -16.69
N ALA A 101 -18.30 -2.53 -16.53
CA ALA A 101 -17.10 -2.38 -15.72
C ALA A 101 -17.36 -2.71 -14.23
N LEU A 102 -18.51 -2.25 -13.70
CA LEU A 102 -18.96 -2.57 -12.35
C LEU A 102 -19.14 -4.09 -12.15
N LEU A 103 -19.78 -4.78 -13.10
CA LEU A 103 -20.00 -6.24 -13.02
C LEU A 103 -18.68 -7.03 -13.04
N GLN A 104 -17.72 -6.64 -13.89
CA GLN A 104 -16.39 -7.26 -13.92
C GLN A 104 -15.63 -7.04 -12.60
N GLN A 105 -15.67 -5.82 -12.06
CA GLN A 105 -15.01 -5.47 -10.80
C GLN A 105 -15.61 -6.18 -9.59
N VAL A 106 -16.93 -6.35 -9.56
CA VAL A 106 -17.62 -7.16 -8.54
C VAL A 106 -17.16 -8.62 -8.64
N SER A 107 -17.06 -9.20 -9.84
CA SER A 107 -16.55 -10.58 -9.97
C SER A 107 -15.08 -10.74 -9.57
N GLY A 108 -14.21 -9.79 -9.94
CA GLY A 108 -12.78 -9.83 -9.64
C GLY A 108 -12.50 -9.57 -8.16
N GLY A 109 -13.18 -8.59 -7.57
CA GLY A 109 -13.10 -8.26 -6.15
C GLY A 109 -13.62 -9.39 -5.26
N LEU A 110 -14.73 -10.04 -5.63
CA LEU A 110 -15.27 -11.20 -4.91
C LEU A 110 -14.37 -12.44 -5.05
N ALA A 111 -13.74 -12.65 -6.21
CA ALA A 111 -12.80 -13.75 -6.42
C ALA A 111 -11.47 -13.56 -5.67
N GLY A 112 -10.90 -12.34 -5.69
CA GLY A 112 -9.71 -11.99 -4.91
C GLY A 112 -9.96 -12.06 -3.40
N TRP A 113 -11.13 -11.60 -2.96
CA TRP A 113 -11.61 -11.73 -1.57
C TRP A 113 -11.75 -13.18 -1.13
N ALA A 114 -12.39 -14.03 -1.95
CA ALA A 114 -12.53 -15.46 -1.65
C ALA A 114 -11.15 -16.13 -1.51
N GLY A 115 -10.17 -15.73 -2.36
CA GLY A 115 -8.78 -16.21 -2.28
C GLY A 115 -8.08 -15.84 -0.97
N SER A 116 -8.15 -14.57 -0.55
CA SER A 116 -7.54 -14.10 0.71
C SER A 116 -8.21 -14.75 1.94
N ALA A 117 -9.54 -14.82 1.98
CA ALA A 117 -10.26 -15.48 3.08
C ALA A 117 -9.93 -16.99 3.19
N LEU A 118 -9.67 -17.66 2.06
CA LEU A 118 -9.23 -19.06 2.00
C LEU A 118 -7.79 -19.28 2.47
N GLN A 119 -6.92 -18.26 2.36
CA GLN A 119 -5.52 -18.30 2.79
C GLN A 119 -5.35 -18.09 4.29
N HIS A 120 -6.15 -17.24 4.93
CA HIS A 120 -5.99 -16.91 6.36
C HIS A 120 -6.83 -17.75 7.34
N SER A 121 -7.76 -18.60 6.85
CA SER A 121 -8.63 -19.42 7.70
C SER A 121 -8.26 -20.92 7.68
N ARG A 122 -7.84 -21.48 8.82
CA ARG A 122 -7.57 -22.92 8.99
C ARG A 122 -8.88 -23.72 9.11
N TRP A 123 -8.93 -24.93 8.53
CA TRP A 123 -10.12 -25.81 8.57
C TRP A 123 -10.61 -26.11 10.00
N GLY A 124 -9.70 -26.18 10.98
CA GLY A 124 -10.05 -26.38 12.39
C GLY A 124 -10.48 -25.13 13.15
N GLN A 125 -10.50 -23.95 12.51
CA GLN A 125 -10.78 -22.66 13.15
C GLN A 125 -11.94 -21.87 12.53
N ALA A 126 -12.41 -22.20 11.31
CA ALA A 126 -13.56 -21.56 10.66
C ALA A 126 -14.11 -22.36 9.44
N PRO A 127 -14.87 -23.45 9.63
CA PRO A 127 -15.33 -24.33 8.55
C PRO A 127 -16.46 -23.73 7.68
N LEU A 128 -17.31 -22.87 8.26
CA LEU A 128 -18.42 -22.23 7.54
C LEU A 128 -17.95 -21.15 6.55
N SER A 129 -16.99 -20.32 6.97
CA SER A 129 -16.37 -19.27 6.13
C SER A 129 -15.74 -19.83 4.86
N ARG A 130 -15.11 -21.01 4.99
CA ARG A 130 -14.44 -21.68 3.88
C ARG A 130 -15.42 -22.25 2.85
N SER A 131 -16.55 -22.78 3.31
CA SER A 131 -17.63 -23.27 2.43
C SER A 131 -18.27 -22.13 1.61
N LEU A 132 -18.47 -20.96 2.22
CA LEU A 132 -18.99 -19.77 1.53
C LEU A 132 -17.99 -19.22 0.49
N ALA A 133 -16.70 -19.15 0.84
CA ALA A 133 -15.65 -18.73 -0.08
C ALA A 133 -15.46 -19.72 -1.26
N MET A 134 -15.59 -21.03 -1.03
CA MET A 134 -15.58 -22.03 -2.09
C MET A 134 -16.79 -21.94 -3.03
N ALA A 135 -17.98 -21.64 -2.50
CA ALA A 135 -19.17 -21.42 -3.32
C ALA A 135 -19.01 -20.20 -4.24
N ILE A 136 -18.42 -19.12 -3.74
CA ILE A 136 -18.15 -17.89 -4.51
C ILE A 136 -17.03 -18.11 -5.55
N ALA A 137 -15.97 -18.84 -5.19
CA ALA A 137 -14.91 -19.22 -6.12
C ALA A 137 -15.42 -20.15 -7.24
N ALA A 138 -16.34 -21.06 -6.94
CA ALA A 138 -16.98 -21.95 -7.92
C ALA A 138 -17.84 -21.20 -8.94
N VAL A 139 -18.46 -20.08 -8.54
CA VAL A 139 -19.16 -19.17 -9.46
C VAL A 139 -18.17 -18.43 -10.38
N GLY A 140 -16.97 -18.10 -9.89
CA GLY A 140 -15.91 -17.46 -10.68
C GLY A 140 -15.32 -18.38 -11.76
N THR A 141 -15.14 -19.67 -11.47
CA THR A 141 -14.64 -20.65 -12.47
C THR A 141 -15.66 -20.99 -13.56
N LEU A 142 -16.96 -20.83 -13.30
CA LEU A 142 -18.03 -20.98 -14.29
C LEU A 142 -18.00 -19.91 -15.40
N LEU A 143 -17.30 -18.79 -15.22
CA LEU A 143 -17.27 -17.66 -16.17
C LEU A 143 -16.12 -17.71 -17.22
N GLY A 144 -15.32 -18.76 -17.25
CA GLY A 144 -14.63 -19.20 -18.48
C GLY A 144 -13.62 -18.26 -19.16
N LYS A 145 -12.84 -17.45 -18.42
CA LYS A 145 -11.80 -16.58 -19.01
C LYS A 145 -10.40 -17.23 -19.06
N VAL A 146 -10.16 -18.10 -20.05
CA VAL A 146 -8.79 -18.36 -20.58
C VAL A 146 -8.88 -18.71 -22.09
N PRO A 147 -8.34 -17.87 -23.01
CA PRO A 147 -8.29 -18.16 -24.44
C PRO A 147 -7.57 -19.48 -24.75
N LYS A 148 -8.06 -20.25 -25.73
CA LYS A 148 -7.47 -21.55 -26.10
C LYS A 148 -6.03 -21.44 -26.64
N SER A 149 -5.63 -20.31 -27.22
CA SER A 149 -4.27 -20.03 -27.72
C SER A 149 -3.23 -19.86 -26.60
N ALA A 150 -3.63 -19.35 -25.43
CA ALA A 150 -2.77 -19.21 -24.26
C ALA A 150 -2.46 -20.57 -23.60
N ARG A 151 -3.34 -21.57 -23.71
CA ARG A 151 -3.15 -22.90 -23.11
C ARG A 151 -2.02 -23.72 -23.73
N GLN A 152 -1.66 -23.46 -24.99
CA GLN A 152 -0.58 -24.18 -25.67
C GLN A 152 0.81 -23.63 -25.30
N HIS A 153 0.91 -22.36 -24.92
CA HIS A 153 2.15 -21.70 -24.48
C HIS A 153 2.38 -21.79 -22.96
N LEU A 154 1.36 -22.21 -22.20
CA LEU A 154 1.45 -22.57 -20.78
C LEU A 154 1.98 -24.00 -20.54
N GLN A 155 2.45 -24.70 -21.58
CA GLN A 155 3.14 -25.97 -21.43
C GLN A 155 4.59 -25.71 -20.95
N PHE A 156 5.05 -26.53 -19.99
CA PHE A 156 6.34 -26.47 -19.32
C PHE A 156 7.55 -26.48 -20.28
N GLY A 157 7.95 -25.31 -20.77
CA GLY A 157 9.23 -25.08 -21.47
C GLY A 157 10.24 -24.31 -20.60
N PRO A 158 11.46 -24.05 -21.10
CA PRO A 158 12.44 -23.18 -20.45
C PRO A 158 11.90 -21.76 -20.19
N LEU A 159 12.36 -21.10 -19.12
CA LEU A 159 12.01 -19.72 -18.78
C LEU A 159 12.38 -18.74 -19.90
N ARG A 160 13.44 -19.04 -20.66
CA ARG A 160 13.80 -18.32 -21.88
C ARG A 160 12.63 -18.19 -22.86
N HIS A 161 11.94 -19.30 -23.17
CA HIS A 161 10.80 -19.29 -24.10
C HIS A 161 9.63 -18.48 -23.56
N PHE A 162 9.41 -18.54 -22.25
CA PHE A 162 8.43 -17.68 -21.59
C PHE A 162 8.80 -16.20 -21.74
N CYS A 163 10.05 -15.82 -21.54
CA CYS A 163 10.48 -14.43 -21.73
C CYS A 163 10.31 -14.00 -23.20
N GLN A 164 10.67 -14.86 -24.16
CA GLN A 164 10.49 -14.57 -25.60
C GLN A 164 9.03 -14.32 -25.98
N PHE A 165 8.10 -15.13 -25.46
CA PHE A 165 6.66 -14.90 -25.66
C PHE A 165 6.24 -13.54 -25.11
N ASN A 166 6.72 -13.17 -23.93
CA ASN A 166 6.31 -11.91 -23.30
C ASN A 166 6.92 -10.68 -23.98
N ILE A 167 8.11 -10.75 -24.58
CA ILE A 167 8.63 -9.66 -25.44
C ILE A 167 7.59 -9.27 -26.50
N GLU A 168 6.94 -10.23 -27.15
CA GLU A 168 5.88 -9.96 -28.13
C GLU A 168 4.61 -9.40 -27.47
N ALA A 169 4.24 -9.92 -26.29
CA ALA A 169 3.08 -9.45 -25.54
C ALA A 169 3.22 -7.98 -25.13
N GLU A 170 4.34 -7.62 -24.49
CA GLU A 170 4.68 -6.24 -24.11
C GLU A 170 4.70 -5.34 -25.35
N ARG A 171 5.24 -5.82 -26.47
CA ARG A 171 5.25 -5.05 -27.72
C ARG A 171 3.85 -4.74 -28.24
N THR A 172 2.92 -5.69 -28.16
CA THR A 172 1.53 -5.45 -28.56
C THR A 172 0.82 -4.47 -27.62
N ALA A 173 1.06 -4.57 -26.30
CA ALA A 173 0.52 -3.62 -25.33
C ALA A 173 1.08 -2.20 -25.59
N TRP A 174 2.39 -2.07 -25.79
CA TRP A 174 3.03 -0.81 -26.18
C TRP A 174 2.39 -0.16 -27.41
N LEU A 175 2.11 -0.93 -28.47
CA LEU A 175 1.45 -0.42 -29.69
C LEU A 175 0.03 0.11 -29.40
N CYS A 176 -0.70 -0.55 -28.49
CA CYS A 176 -2.02 -0.10 -28.06
C CYS A 176 -1.94 1.26 -27.35
N TRP A 177 -0.99 1.39 -26.41
CA TRP A 177 -0.76 2.61 -25.64
C TRP A 177 -0.20 3.75 -26.49
N ASP A 178 0.67 3.45 -27.47
CA ASP A 178 1.16 4.43 -28.44
C ASP A 178 0.03 5.04 -29.29
N ARG A 179 -0.94 4.21 -29.70
CA ARG A 179 -2.14 4.69 -30.40
C ARG A 179 -3.00 5.57 -29.49
N LEU A 180 -3.19 5.17 -28.23
CA LEU A 180 -3.90 5.99 -27.23
C LEU A 180 -3.21 7.34 -27.02
N ALA A 181 -1.88 7.37 -26.88
CA ALA A 181 -1.11 8.60 -26.73
C ALA A 181 -1.32 9.53 -27.94
N THR A 182 -1.21 8.98 -29.15
CA THR A 182 -1.43 9.71 -30.41
C THR A 182 -2.83 10.35 -30.46
N LEU A 183 -3.87 9.62 -30.03
CA LEU A 183 -5.24 10.14 -29.99
C LEU A 183 -5.42 11.27 -28.97
N LEU A 184 -4.77 11.15 -27.81
CA LEU A 184 -4.84 12.16 -26.73
C LEU A 184 -4.05 13.43 -27.05
N GLU A 185 -3.02 13.33 -27.90
CA GLU A 185 -2.33 14.50 -28.48
C GLU A 185 -3.22 15.23 -29.51
N GLN A 186 -3.97 14.47 -30.31
CA GLN A 186 -4.92 15.00 -31.29
C GLN A 186 -6.19 15.60 -30.67
N THR A 187 -6.41 15.39 -29.38
CA THR A 187 -7.57 15.89 -28.63
C THR A 187 -7.11 16.73 -27.42
N PRO A 188 -6.53 17.93 -27.64
CA PRO A 188 -5.82 18.70 -26.62
C PRO A 188 -6.69 19.22 -25.48
N ASP A 189 -8.01 19.35 -25.68
CA ASP A 189 -8.99 19.78 -24.66
C ASP A 189 -9.27 18.72 -23.59
N ARG A 190 -8.62 17.55 -23.67
CA ARG A 190 -8.78 16.46 -22.70
C ARG A 190 -7.91 16.63 -21.47
N ASP A 191 -8.30 15.88 -20.44
CA ASP A 191 -7.66 15.79 -19.14
C ASP A 191 -6.12 15.57 -19.27
N PRO A 192 -5.29 16.52 -18.81
CA PRO A 192 -3.84 16.39 -18.88
C PRO A 192 -3.31 15.24 -18.03
N GLU A 193 -4.02 14.83 -16.97
CA GLU A 193 -3.64 13.69 -16.13
C GLU A 193 -3.72 12.39 -16.94
N LEU A 194 -4.80 12.21 -17.71
CA LEU A 194 -4.99 11.04 -18.58
C LEU A 194 -3.85 10.90 -19.61
N ARG A 195 -3.39 12.02 -20.18
CA ARG A 195 -2.28 12.02 -21.15
C ARG A 195 -0.98 11.57 -20.48
N ARG A 196 -0.68 12.08 -19.29
CA ARG A 196 0.51 11.70 -18.53
C ARG A 196 0.48 10.20 -18.19
N GLU A 197 -0.64 9.69 -17.70
CA GLU A 197 -0.78 8.29 -17.32
C GLU A 197 -0.62 7.35 -18.52
N VAL A 198 -1.19 7.69 -19.68
CA VAL A 198 -0.98 6.90 -20.91
C VAL A 198 0.50 6.90 -21.34
N ALA A 199 1.19 8.03 -21.18
CA ALA A 199 2.62 8.12 -21.48
C ALA A 199 3.47 7.28 -20.52
N GLU A 200 3.12 7.27 -19.23
CA GLU A 200 3.83 6.47 -18.22
C GLU A 200 3.64 4.98 -18.45
N VAL A 201 2.40 4.52 -18.68
CA VAL A 201 2.15 3.10 -18.97
C VAL A 201 2.91 2.67 -20.22
N LYS A 202 2.87 3.46 -21.30
CA LYS A 202 3.67 3.19 -22.51
C LYS A 202 5.17 3.05 -22.20
N ALA A 203 5.71 3.83 -21.26
CA ALA A 203 7.10 3.73 -20.84
C ALA A 203 7.35 2.46 -20.00
N ASP A 204 6.39 2.04 -19.17
CA ASP A 204 6.43 0.78 -18.43
C ASP A 204 6.48 -0.44 -19.36
N GLU A 205 5.62 -0.53 -20.37
CA GLU A 205 5.63 -1.62 -21.37
C GLU A 205 7.00 -1.76 -22.04
N ALA A 206 7.64 -0.61 -22.37
CA ALA A 206 8.97 -0.61 -22.98
C ALA A 206 10.05 -1.12 -22.01
N ARG A 207 9.94 -0.81 -20.71
CA ARG A 207 10.84 -1.34 -19.68
C ARG A 207 10.61 -2.83 -19.47
N HIS A 208 9.38 -3.30 -19.49
CA HIS A 208 9.05 -4.72 -19.37
C HIS A 208 9.63 -5.52 -20.55
N GLU A 209 9.46 -5.03 -21.78
CA GLU A 209 10.04 -5.61 -23.01
C GLU A 209 11.57 -5.77 -22.85
N GLN A 210 12.25 -4.74 -22.34
CA GLN A 210 13.69 -4.78 -22.07
C GLN A 210 14.08 -5.82 -21.01
N ILE A 211 13.35 -5.91 -19.90
CA ILE A 211 13.61 -6.91 -18.86
C ILE A 211 13.44 -8.33 -19.41
N PHE A 212 12.35 -8.62 -20.15
CA PHE A 212 12.19 -9.95 -20.76
C PHE A 212 13.28 -10.25 -21.78
N THR A 213 13.72 -9.24 -22.54
CA THR A 213 14.83 -9.39 -23.50
C THR A 213 16.13 -9.75 -22.77
N ILE A 214 16.44 -9.08 -21.66
CA ILE A 214 17.60 -9.40 -20.80
C ILE A 214 17.48 -10.85 -20.30
N LEU A 215 16.35 -11.21 -19.70
CA LEU A 215 16.13 -12.55 -19.13
C LEU A 215 16.21 -13.66 -20.19
N ALA A 216 15.67 -13.43 -21.39
CA ALA A 216 15.75 -14.35 -22.51
C ALA A 216 17.19 -14.51 -23.04
N ALA A 217 18.01 -13.47 -22.99
CA ALA A 217 19.38 -13.50 -23.47
C ALA A 217 20.33 -14.21 -22.50
N VAL A 218 20.13 -14.04 -21.18
CA VAL A 218 21.03 -14.58 -20.15
C VAL A 218 20.74 -16.03 -19.80
N LEU A 219 19.58 -16.58 -20.16
CA LEU A 219 19.20 -17.96 -19.87
C LEU A 219 19.33 -18.88 -21.09
N ASP A 220 19.82 -20.10 -20.89
CA ASP A 220 19.84 -21.17 -21.90
C ASP A 220 18.55 -22.03 -21.88
N ASP A 221 18.47 -23.02 -22.77
CA ASP A 221 17.32 -23.94 -22.85
C ASP A 221 17.24 -24.93 -21.68
N ARG A 222 18.18 -24.87 -20.73
CA ARG A 222 18.22 -25.68 -19.51
C ARG A 222 18.02 -24.84 -18.26
N ASP A 223 17.56 -23.59 -18.42
CA ASP A 223 17.32 -22.65 -17.33
C ASP A 223 18.59 -22.34 -16.50
N ARG A 224 19.75 -22.34 -17.15
CA ARG A 224 21.04 -21.92 -16.61
C ARG A 224 21.47 -20.59 -17.20
N LEU A 225 22.35 -19.87 -16.49
CA LEU A 225 23.03 -18.74 -17.10
C LEU A 225 23.90 -19.22 -18.28
N VAL A 226 23.86 -18.48 -19.39
CA VAL A 226 24.75 -18.71 -20.53
C VAL A 226 26.21 -18.44 -20.15
N GLU A 227 27.14 -19.06 -20.87
CA GLU A 227 28.58 -18.92 -20.59
C GLU A 227 29.01 -17.44 -20.65
N GLY A 228 29.73 -16.99 -19.60
CA GLY A 228 30.18 -15.60 -19.45
C GLY A 228 29.21 -14.68 -18.69
N GLU A 229 27.97 -15.09 -18.45
CA GLU A 229 27.05 -14.34 -17.59
C GLU A 229 27.26 -14.67 -16.10
N THR A 230 27.11 -13.65 -15.27
CA THR A 230 27.25 -13.72 -13.82
C THR A 230 26.10 -12.99 -13.14
N ALA A 231 25.96 -13.16 -11.82
CA ALA A 231 25.03 -12.36 -11.03
C ALA A 231 25.27 -10.85 -11.21
N THR A 232 26.54 -10.42 -11.25
CA THR A 232 26.91 -9.01 -11.41
C THR A 232 26.54 -8.47 -12.80
N SER A 233 26.83 -9.21 -13.87
CA SER A 233 26.47 -8.77 -15.24
C SER A 233 24.96 -8.71 -15.44
N LEU A 234 24.20 -9.64 -14.85
CA LEU A 234 22.75 -9.59 -14.83
C LEU A 234 22.24 -8.37 -14.07
N ALA A 235 22.78 -8.10 -12.88
CA ALA A 235 22.39 -6.95 -12.07
C ALA A 235 22.64 -5.63 -12.82
N GLU A 236 23.78 -5.48 -13.50
CA GLU A 236 24.09 -4.28 -14.29
C GLU A 236 23.12 -4.08 -15.46
N LYS A 237 22.76 -5.15 -16.17
CA LYS A 237 21.77 -5.09 -17.26
C LYS A 237 20.39 -4.68 -16.76
N ILE A 238 19.92 -5.27 -15.66
CA ILE A 238 18.63 -4.93 -15.06
C ILE A 238 18.66 -3.48 -14.54
N ARG A 239 19.77 -3.07 -13.89
CA ARG A 239 19.95 -1.69 -13.39
C ARG A 239 19.84 -0.64 -14.49
N ALA A 240 20.35 -0.94 -15.68
CA ALA A 240 20.27 -0.05 -16.83
C ALA A 240 18.81 0.21 -17.29
N VAL A 241 17.88 -0.70 -16.99
CA VAL A 241 16.44 -0.50 -17.18
C VAL A 241 15.83 0.27 -16.01
N GLY A 242 16.18 -0.11 -14.78
CA GLY A 242 15.80 0.60 -13.56
C GLY A 242 16.13 -0.15 -12.28
N GLU A 243 16.58 0.55 -11.24
CA GLU A 243 17.01 -0.07 -9.97
C GLU A 243 15.88 -0.79 -9.21
N PHE A 244 14.63 -0.37 -9.43
CA PHE A 244 13.49 -0.95 -8.71
C PHE A 244 13.18 -2.40 -9.14
N TYR A 245 13.71 -2.86 -10.29
CA TYR A 245 13.69 -4.26 -10.72
C TYR A 245 14.74 -5.13 -9.99
N LEU A 246 15.60 -4.53 -9.16
CA LEU A 246 16.58 -5.26 -8.37
C LEU A 246 16.12 -5.47 -6.93
N PRO A 247 16.53 -6.58 -6.28
CA PRO A 247 16.45 -6.73 -4.83
C PRO A 247 17.24 -5.64 -4.11
N ARG A 248 16.90 -5.35 -2.84
CA ARG A 248 17.46 -4.22 -2.09
C ARG A 248 18.99 -4.24 -2.05
N ALA A 249 19.58 -5.42 -1.87
CA ALA A 249 21.02 -5.61 -1.78
C ALA A 249 21.80 -5.18 -3.04
N TRP A 250 21.12 -5.06 -4.19
CA TRP A 250 21.73 -4.73 -5.48
C TRP A 250 21.44 -3.29 -5.96
N ARG A 251 20.65 -2.52 -5.19
CA ARG A 251 20.30 -1.11 -5.47
C ARG A 251 21.37 -0.15 -4.96
N HIS A 252 21.56 0.98 -5.61
CA HIS A 252 22.48 2.03 -5.17
C HIS A 252 21.75 3.09 -4.33
N VAL A 253 21.01 2.63 -3.31
CA VAL A 253 20.25 3.49 -2.41
C VAL A 253 20.81 3.38 -1.00
N SER A 254 21.35 4.48 -0.48
CA SER A 254 21.89 4.52 0.87
C SER A 254 20.77 4.48 1.92
N GLY A 255 21.07 3.95 3.12
CA GLY A 255 20.11 3.99 4.23
C GLY A 255 19.78 5.41 4.70
N ALA A 256 20.70 6.36 4.50
CA ALA A 256 20.48 7.77 4.80
C ALA A 256 19.49 8.43 3.83
N GLU A 257 19.42 7.93 2.59
CA GLU A 257 18.49 8.40 1.56
C GLU A 257 17.10 7.78 1.71
N ASN A 258 17.03 6.45 1.70
CA ASN A 258 15.80 5.69 1.93
C ASN A 258 16.12 4.42 2.75
N PRO A 259 15.75 4.37 4.03
CA PRO A 259 16.07 3.23 4.90
C PRO A 259 15.16 2.02 4.70
N LEU A 260 14.08 2.12 3.93
CA LEU A 260 13.09 1.06 3.84
C LEU A 260 13.66 -0.17 3.14
N GLY A 261 13.50 -1.33 3.78
CA GLY A 261 14.08 -2.59 3.32
C GLY A 261 15.56 -2.77 3.66
N SER A 262 16.21 -1.85 4.39
CA SER A 262 17.60 -2.07 4.80
C SER A 262 17.75 -3.20 5.84
N GLY A 263 16.68 -3.55 6.55
CA GLY A 263 16.71 -4.44 7.70
C GLY A 263 17.39 -3.78 8.90
N GLY A 264 18.10 -4.57 9.71
CA GLY A 264 18.87 -4.09 10.84
C GLY A 264 18.18 -4.29 12.20
N ARG A 265 18.56 -3.46 13.17
CA ARG A 265 18.08 -3.59 14.55
C ARG A 265 16.72 -2.92 14.74
N VAL A 266 15.82 -3.63 15.41
CA VAL A 266 14.52 -3.13 15.88
C VAL A 266 14.51 -3.23 17.39
N TRP A 267 14.32 -2.10 18.07
CA TRP A 267 14.20 -2.06 19.52
C TRP A 267 12.75 -2.28 19.88
N SER A 268 12.50 -3.24 20.77
CA SER A 268 11.19 -3.57 21.33
C SER A 268 11.33 -3.60 22.85
N ILE A 269 10.98 -2.48 23.50
CA ILE A 269 11.16 -2.36 24.95
C ILE A 269 9.82 -2.49 25.68
N CYS A 270 9.84 -3.21 26.80
CA CYS A 270 8.71 -3.27 27.73
C CYS A 270 8.87 -2.28 28.88
N GLY A 271 7.78 -1.62 29.24
CA GLY A 271 7.62 -0.88 30.49
C GLY A 271 6.99 -1.72 31.58
N HIS A 272 6.98 -1.20 32.80
CA HIS A 272 6.40 -1.87 33.97
C HIS A 272 5.21 -1.11 34.56
N SER A 273 5.10 0.20 34.30
CA SER A 273 4.08 1.07 34.89
C SER A 273 3.81 2.31 34.05
N ASP A 274 2.68 2.99 34.25
CA ASP A 274 2.37 4.28 33.61
C ASP A 274 3.44 5.34 33.89
N GLY A 275 3.98 5.36 35.12
CA GLY A 275 4.97 6.35 35.56
C GLY A 275 6.32 6.24 34.85
N ASP A 276 6.66 5.06 34.32
CA ASP A 276 7.92 4.83 33.61
C ASP A 276 7.85 5.18 32.12
N LYS A 277 6.65 5.42 31.56
CA LYS A 277 6.41 5.52 30.11
C LYS A 277 7.35 6.50 29.40
N CYS A 278 7.38 7.77 29.80
CA CYS A 278 8.21 8.79 29.15
C CYS A 278 9.72 8.53 29.35
N LYS A 279 10.12 8.00 30.52
CA LYS A 279 11.52 7.64 30.80
C LYS A 279 11.99 6.48 29.92
N ARG A 280 11.16 5.45 29.77
CA ARG A 280 11.40 4.31 28.88
C ARG A 280 11.46 4.76 27.43
N PHE A 281 10.55 5.63 27.03
CA PHE A 281 10.53 6.20 25.68
C PHE A 281 11.80 7.01 25.40
N ARG A 282 12.23 7.90 26.29
CA ARG A 282 13.50 8.64 26.09
C ARG A 282 14.69 7.68 25.93
N ARG A 283 14.78 6.67 26.80
CA ARG A 283 15.81 5.63 26.70
C ARG A 283 15.75 4.88 25.36
N LEU A 284 14.55 4.58 24.85
CA LEU A 284 14.37 3.98 23.53
C LEU A 284 14.96 4.87 22.42
N LEU A 285 14.68 6.18 22.45
CA LEU A 285 15.19 7.12 21.45
C LEU A 285 16.72 7.16 21.44
N ASP A 286 17.34 7.14 22.62
CA ASP A 286 18.79 7.08 22.79
C ASP A 286 19.36 5.75 22.28
N GLU A 287 18.84 4.61 22.75
CA GLU A 287 19.36 3.28 22.41
C GLU A 287 19.14 2.90 20.95
N ALA A 288 18.04 3.36 20.34
CA ALA A 288 17.74 3.17 18.93
C ALA A 288 18.48 4.15 18.01
N GLY A 289 19.30 5.05 18.58
CA GLY A 289 20.22 5.90 17.82
C GLY A 289 19.55 7.05 17.08
N LEU A 290 18.44 7.61 17.59
CA LEU A 290 17.75 8.70 16.90
C LEU A 290 18.67 9.91 16.67
N HIS A 291 19.48 10.29 17.66
CA HIS A 291 20.48 11.36 17.51
C HIS A 291 21.47 11.09 16.36
N GLU A 292 21.96 9.85 16.27
CA GLU A 292 22.94 9.44 15.25
C GLU A 292 22.32 9.45 13.85
N GLN A 293 21.03 9.11 13.73
CA GLN A 293 20.32 9.18 12.45
C GLN A 293 20.11 10.63 12.00
N ILE A 294 19.83 11.56 12.92
CA ILE A 294 19.76 12.99 12.62
C ILE A 294 21.12 13.49 12.13
N GLY A 295 22.21 13.12 12.80
CA GLY A 295 23.57 13.45 12.39
C GLY A 295 23.95 12.87 11.02
N THR A 296 23.59 11.60 10.78
CA THR A 296 23.80 10.93 9.48
C THR A 296 23.05 11.67 8.36
N ARG A 297 21.79 12.06 8.60
CA ARG A 297 21.00 12.80 7.62
C ARG A 297 21.54 14.22 7.39
N SER A 298 21.98 14.89 8.45
CA SER A 298 22.67 16.19 8.40
C SER A 298 23.89 16.13 7.47
N GLN A 299 24.74 15.12 7.63
CA GLN A 299 25.92 14.89 6.78
C GLN A 299 25.53 14.57 5.34
N PHE A 300 24.54 13.68 5.14
CA PHE A 300 24.07 13.29 3.81
C PHE A 300 23.53 14.48 3.01
N LEU A 301 22.85 15.42 3.67
CA LEU A 301 22.28 16.60 3.03
C LEU A 301 23.22 17.81 2.99
N ASP A 302 24.41 17.72 3.60
CA ASP A 302 25.32 18.84 3.82
C ASP A 302 24.61 20.05 4.48
N LYS A 303 23.83 19.77 5.53
CA LYS A 303 23.07 20.78 6.29
C LYS A 303 23.36 20.63 7.78
N PRO A 304 23.60 21.72 8.53
CA PRO A 304 23.73 21.63 9.97
C PRO A 304 22.39 21.21 10.61
N VAL A 305 22.45 20.52 11.75
CA VAL A 305 21.25 19.97 12.44
C VAL A 305 20.19 21.04 12.73
N GLU A 306 20.61 22.24 13.10
CA GLU A 306 19.73 23.40 13.36
C GLU A 306 18.94 23.88 12.13
N ALA A 307 19.43 23.59 10.92
CA ALA A 307 18.76 23.93 9.67
C ALA A 307 17.86 22.80 9.14
N LEU A 308 17.86 21.62 9.78
CA LEU A 308 17.01 20.51 9.34
C LEU A 308 15.55 20.78 9.69
N LYS A 309 14.68 20.59 8.69
CA LYS A 309 13.23 20.53 8.89
C LYS A 309 12.83 19.11 9.29
N VAL A 310 12.24 18.93 10.46
CA VAL A 310 11.79 17.63 10.96
C VAL A 310 10.27 17.52 10.92
N ALA A 311 9.73 16.49 10.28
CA ALA A 311 8.29 16.19 10.28
C ALA A 311 8.00 14.91 11.06
N ILE A 312 7.05 14.98 11.99
CA ILE A 312 6.53 13.86 12.77
C ILE A 312 5.11 13.59 12.31
N LYS A 313 4.83 12.37 11.86
CA LYS A 313 3.49 11.90 11.51
C LYS A 313 2.94 11.00 12.62
N PRO A 314 2.21 11.52 13.61
CA PRO A 314 1.51 10.69 14.58
C PRO A 314 0.20 10.12 14.01
N THR A 315 -0.51 9.33 14.82
CA THR A 315 -1.90 8.93 14.56
C THR A 315 -2.81 9.59 15.60
N PHE A 316 -3.69 10.51 15.20
CA PHE A 316 -4.72 11.03 16.11
C PHE A 316 -6.04 11.42 15.44
N MET A 317 -6.10 11.53 14.11
CA MET A 317 -7.32 11.99 13.44
C MET A 317 -8.48 11.01 13.52
N LEU A 318 -8.25 9.76 13.91
CA LEU A 318 -9.33 8.80 14.18
C LEU A 318 -9.87 8.93 15.62
N GLY A 319 -9.28 9.78 16.45
CA GLY A 319 -9.84 10.14 17.75
C GLY A 319 -11.21 10.81 17.59
N TYR A 320 -12.18 10.34 18.37
CA TYR A 320 -13.59 10.72 18.22
C TYR A 320 -14.29 11.09 19.54
N HIS A 321 -13.75 10.67 20.68
CA HIS A 321 -14.32 10.97 22.00
C HIS A 321 -13.27 10.84 23.10
N HIS A 322 -13.24 11.76 24.08
CA HIS A 322 -12.34 11.67 25.26
C HIS A 322 -12.39 10.37 26.07
N ARG A 323 -13.51 9.64 26.04
CA ARG A 323 -13.66 8.37 26.78
C ARG A 323 -12.95 7.20 26.09
N ASP A 324 -12.67 7.31 24.79
CA ASP A 324 -11.87 6.35 24.05
C ASP A 324 -10.67 7.04 23.41
N ARG A 325 -9.51 6.91 24.06
CA ARG A 325 -8.24 7.44 23.57
C ARG A 325 -7.38 6.39 22.88
N SER A 326 -7.91 5.19 22.68
CA SER A 326 -7.17 4.08 22.10
C SER A 326 -6.67 4.32 20.66
N PRO A 327 -7.38 5.02 19.76
CA PRO A 327 -6.88 5.21 18.39
C PRO A 327 -5.78 6.29 18.27
N LEU A 328 -5.29 6.85 19.38
CA LEU A 328 -4.33 7.93 19.40
C LEU A 328 -2.93 7.46 19.82
N THR A 329 -1.91 7.96 19.11
CA THR A 329 -0.55 8.06 19.66
C THR A 329 -0.61 8.93 20.91
N ASP A 330 -0.03 8.46 22.01
CA ASP A 330 -0.10 9.18 23.28
C ASP A 330 0.49 10.61 23.18
N PRO A 331 -0.29 11.67 23.48
CA PRO A 331 0.20 13.04 23.42
C PRO A 331 1.43 13.31 24.30
N ALA A 332 1.58 12.60 25.43
CA ALA A 332 2.74 12.75 26.30
C ALA A 332 4.02 12.19 25.68
N LEU A 333 3.91 11.10 24.89
CA LEU A 333 5.05 10.57 24.14
C LEU A 333 5.40 11.46 22.95
N LEU A 334 4.40 12.04 22.28
CA LEU A 334 4.63 12.99 21.19
C LEU A 334 5.33 14.27 21.68
N GLU A 335 4.88 14.81 22.81
CA GLU A 335 5.53 15.93 23.51
C GLU A 335 6.99 15.60 23.87
N GLU A 336 7.23 14.40 24.40
CA GLU A 336 8.57 13.94 24.76
C GLU A 336 9.48 13.79 23.54
N LEU A 337 8.97 13.28 22.41
CA LEU A 337 9.70 13.19 21.15
C LEU A 337 10.08 14.59 20.63
N ALA A 338 9.14 15.52 20.60
CA ALA A 338 9.41 16.87 20.10
C ALA A 338 10.44 17.60 20.98
N ARG A 339 10.33 17.46 22.31
CA ARG A 339 11.32 17.98 23.25
C ARG A 339 12.69 17.35 23.05
N TYR A 340 12.74 16.03 22.82
CA TYR A 340 13.99 15.33 22.52
C TYR A 340 14.66 15.91 21.28
N LEU A 341 13.91 16.06 20.18
CA LEU A 341 14.42 16.61 18.91
C LEU A 341 14.96 18.04 19.06
N GLN A 342 14.25 18.92 19.78
CA GLN A 342 14.78 20.26 20.08
C GLN A 342 16.03 20.20 20.95
N GLY A 343 16.09 19.28 21.92
CA GLY A 343 17.30 19.02 22.71
C GLY A 343 18.49 18.55 21.88
N GLN A 344 18.25 17.92 20.73
CA GLN A 344 19.29 17.55 19.75
C GLN A 344 19.65 18.70 18.79
N GLY A 345 19.01 19.87 18.91
CA GLY A 345 19.29 21.06 18.10
C GLY A 345 18.36 21.24 16.90
N CYS A 346 17.38 20.38 16.66
CA CYS A 346 16.42 20.56 15.57
C CYS A 346 15.48 21.75 15.86
N ALA A 347 15.61 22.83 15.09
CA ALA A 347 14.87 24.07 15.36
C ALA A 347 13.44 24.07 14.76
N ASP A 348 13.23 23.47 13.58
CA ASP A 348 11.91 23.35 12.93
C ASP A 348 11.37 21.93 13.08
N VAL A 349 10.46 21.74 14.04
CA VAL A 349 9.75 20.47 14.24
C VAL A 349 8.26 20.69 13.94
N ALA A 350 7.76 19.94 12.96
CA ALA A 350 6.35 19.94 12.57
C ALA A 350 5.69 18.61 12.95
N VAL A 351 4.52 18.70 13.58
CA VAL A 351 3.59 17.57 13.72
C VAL A 351 2.54 17.71 12.62
N ILE A 352 2.51 16.75 11.71
CA ILE A 352 1.63 16.76 10.54
C ILE A 352 0.63 15.61 10.59
N GLU A 353 -0.62 15.90 10.25
CA GLU A 353 -1.65 14.89 9.99
C GLU A 353 -2.54 15.35 8.82
N GLY A 354 -3.26 14.45 8.18
CA GLY A 354 -4.29 14.72 7.19
C GLY A 354 -5.68 14.38 7.70
N GLN A 355 -6.66 15.10 7.18
CA GLN A 355 -8.07 14.83 7.47
C GLN A 355 -8.49 13.47 6.93
N ASN A 356 -9.35 12.76 7.67
CA ASN A 356 -9.87 11.46 7.28
C ASN A 356 -11.38 11.53 6.99
N VAL A 357 -11.96 10.39 6.61
CA VAL A 357 -13.36 10.27 6.19
C VAL A 357 -14.41 10.82 7.17
N TYR A 358 -14.11 11.00 8.46
CA TYR A 358 -15.08 11.53 9.42
C TYR A 358 -15.47 12.99 9.13
N ASP A 359 -14.61 13.75 8.45
CA ASP A 359 -14.89 15.12 8.00
C ASP A 359 -16.06 15.21 6.99
N ARG A 360 -16.40 14.10 6.33
CA ARG A 360 -17.57 14.02 5.44
C ARG A 360 -18.90 13.99 6.19
N PHE A 361 -18.87 13.63 7.47
CA PHE A 361 -20.07 13.37 8.28
C PHE A 361 -20.21 14.32 9.47
N TYR A 362 -19.11 14.84 10.01
CA TYR A 362 -19.09 15.68 11.20
C TYR A 362 -18.30 16.96 10.96
N GLN A 363 -18.76 18.06 11.57
CA GLN A 363 -18.07 19.34 11.58
C GLN A 363 -16.90 19.32 12.56
N HIS A 364 -16.05 20.36 12.49
CA HIS A 364 -14.89 20.54 13.38
C HIS A 364 -13.91 19.35 13.36
N ARG A 365 -13.70 18.77 12.18
CA ARG A 365 -12.77 17.65 11.95
C ARG A 365 -11.49 18.07 11.23
N THR A 366 -11.14 19.35 11.26
CA THR A 366 -9.81 19.79 10.80
C THR A 366 -8.75 19.23 11.73
N VAL A 367 -7.49 19.17 11.27
CA VAL A 367 -6.40 18.65 12.09
C VAL A 367 -6.21 19.49 13.35
N HIS A 368 -6.38 20.81 13.25
CA HIS A 368 -6.30 21.73 14.38
C HIS A 368 -7.44 21.51 15.40
N ASP A 369 -8.67 21.29 14.95
CA ASP A 369 -9.81 21.06 15.85
C ASP A 369 -9.62 19.77 16.66
N VAL A 370 -9.23 18.68 16.00
CA VAL A 370 -9.01 17.39 16.66
C VAL A 370 -7.81 17.45 17.61
N ALA A 371 -6.72 18.09 17.19
CA ALA A 371 -5.56 18.31 18.05
C ALA A 371 -5.92 19.13 19.30
N ALA A 372 -6.68 20.21 19.14
CA ALA A 372 -7.15 21.03 20.25
C ALA A 372 -8.04 20.23 21.22
N TYR A 373 -8.98 19.45 20.69
CA TYR A 373 -9.86 18.58 21.47
C TYR A 373 -9.03 17.62 22.35
N PHE A 374 -8.04 16.92 21.79
CA PHE A 374 -7.20 16.00 22.56
C PHE A 374 -6.01 16.64 23.29
N ASN A 375 -5.95 17.98 23.35
CA ASN A 375 -4.86 18.74 23.98
C ASN A 375 -3.47 18.37 23.41
N ILE A 376 -3.39 18.13 22.11
CA ILE A 376 -2.15 17.89 21.35
C ILE A 376 -1.59 19.25 20.94
N ARG A 377 -0.86 19.88 21.86
CA ARG A 377 -0.21 21.18 21.65
C ARG A 377 1.07 21.24 22.47
N SER A 378 2.07 21.93 21.91
CA SER A 378 3.39 22.06 22.51
C SER A 378 4.09 23.32 22.00
N PRO A 379 4.95 23.97 22.81
CA PRO A 379 5.91 24.95 22.27
C PRO A 379 7.02 24.28 21.43
N HIS A 380 7.18 22.96 21.50
CA HIS A 380 8.26 22.24 20.84
C HIS A 380 7.96 21.83 19.39
N PHE A 381 6.73 22.03 18.92
CA PHE A 381 6.36 21.77 17.53
C PHE A 381 5.25 22.69 17.03
N ARG A 382 5.18 22.86 15.72
CA ARG A 382 4.00 23.43 15.04
C ARG A 382 3.07 22.32 14.55
N MET A 383 1.77 22.52 14.68
CA MET A 383 0.75 21.60 14.14
C MET A 383 0.46 21.96 12.68
N VAL A 384 0.35 20.96 11.80
CA VAL A 384 0.16 21.12 10.36
C VAL A 384 -0.97 20.24 9.85
N ASP A 385 -1.92 20.84 9.13
CA ASP A 385 -2.96 20.13 8.40
C ASP A 385 -2.53 19.85 6.95
N ALA A 386 -2.14 18.61 6.68
CA ALA A 386 -1.71 18.14 5.37
C ALA A 386 -2.74 18.42 4.26
N ALA A 387 -4.04 18.43 4.57
CA ALA A 387 -5.08 18.67 3.57
C ALA A 387 -5.09 20.12 3.06
N THR A 388 -4.53 21.07 3.82
CA THR A 388 -4.54 22.50 3.47
C THR A 388 -3.30 22.96 2.70
N GLU A 389 -2.26 22.14 2.62
CA GLU A 389 -0.97 22.47 2.00
C GLU A 389 -0.53 21.44 0.94
N GLN A 390 -1.50 20.78 0.29
CA GLN A 390 -1.22 19.89 -0.84
C GLN A 390 -0.57 20.68 -1.99
N VAL A 391 0.52 20.14 -2.53
CA VAL A 391 1.20 20.66 -3.72
C VAL A 391 1.26 19.57 -4.80
N PRO A 392 1.21 19.95 -6.09
CA PRO A 392 1.42 19.01 -7.18
C PRO A 392 2.78 18.31 -7.08
N HIS A 393 2.79 17.02 -7.42
CA HIS A 393 3.99 16.21 -7.47
C HIS A 393 3.85 15.10 -8.51
N ASP A 394 4.88 14.96 -9.34
CA ASP A 394 4.99 13.88 -10.31
C ASP A 394 5.85 12.78 -9.67
N TYR A 395 5.20 11.67 -9.32
CA TYR A 395 5.92 10.54 -8.76
C TYR A 395 6.68 9.80 -9.86
N ALA A 396 7.89 9.34 -9.55
CA ALA A 396 8.76 8.59 -10.45
C ALA A 396 8.18 7.20 -10.79
N ARG A 397 7.26 6.70 -9.98
CA ARG A 397 6.64 5.39 -10.12
C ARG A 397 5.23 5.40 -9.55
N GLY A 398 4.36 4.53 -10.09
CA GLY A 398 2.98 4.36 -9.67
C GLY A 398 2.04 5.26 -10.45
N MET A 399 0.73 5.20 -10.16
CA MET A 399 -0.30 5.89 -10.94
C MET A 399 -1.33 6.54 -10.01
N ALA A 400 -2.04 7.54 -10.54
CA ALA A 400 -3.24 8.14 -9.94
C ALA A 400 -3.07 8.78 -8.56
N GLN A 401 -1.85 9.22 -8.20
CA GLN A 401 -1.58 10.11 -7.07
C GLN A 401 -0.71 11.28 -7.54
N TYR A 402 -1.17 12.51 -7.30
CA TYR A 402 -0.59 13.71 -7.95
C TYR A 402 -0.24 14.84 -6.99
N THR A 403 -0.46 14.62 -5.70
CA THR A 403 -0.22 15.64 -4.68
C THR A 403 0.43 15.07 -3.44
N ILE A 404 1.10 15.95 -2.72
CA ILE A 404 1.68 15.68 -1.41
C ILE A 404 1.64 16.92 -0.54
N ALA A 405 1.53 16.76 0.77
CA ALA A 405 1.65 17.87 1.70
C ALA A 405 3.05 18.49 1.65
N ARG A 406 3.10 19.82 1.50
CA ARG A 406 4.35 20.58 1.38
C ARG A 406 5.31 20.31 2.55
N THR A 407 4.82 20.32 3.80
CA THR A 407 5.68 20.13 4.96
C THR A 407 6.34 18.75 4.96
N TRP A 408 5.65 17.70 4.51
CA TRP A 408 6.25 16.37 4.39
C TRP A 408 7.24 16.28 3.23
N LYS A 409 6.88 16.84 2.07
CA LYS A 409 7.77 16.90 0.89
C LYS A 409 9.09 17.61 1.21
N GLU A 410 9.02 18.76 1.88
CA GLU A 410 10.19 19.59 2.20
C GLU A 410 10.95 19.17 3.46
N ALA A 411 10.46 18.19 4.23
CA ALA A 411 11.15 17.73 5.43
C ALA A 411 12.49 17.06 5.10
N ASP A 412 13.53 17.45 5.83
CA ASP A 412 14.85 16.85 5.74
C ASP A 412 14.92 15.54 6.54
N PHE A 413 14.21 15.48 7.67
CA PHE A 413 14.08 14.30 8.51
C PHE A 413 12.60 13.98 8.79
N ARG A 414 12.18 12.72 8.62
CA ARG A 414 10.77 12.29 8.73
C ARG A 414 10.64 11.17 9.74
N ILE A 415 9.67 11.27 10.64
CA ILE A 415 9.40 10.26 11.67
C ILE A 415 7.96 9.77 11.52
N SER A 416 7.77 8.46 11.30
CA SER A 416 6.44 7.85 11.37
C SER A 416 6.21 7.37 12.81
N PHE A 417 5.29 8.00 13.54
CA PHE A 417 5.00 7.68 14.94
C PHE A 417 3.58 7.11 15.11
N SER A 418 3.42 5.85 14.76
CA SER A 418 2.12 5.19 14.72
C SER A 418 1.62 4.73 16.10
N LYS A 419 0.31 4.58 16.23
CA LYS A 419 -0.35 3.82 17.29
C LYS A 419 -0.53 2.37 16.87
N LEU A 420 -0.13 1.40 17.69
CA LEU A 420 -0.39 -0.01 17.42
C LEU A 420 -1.89 -0.30 17.48
N ARG A 421 -2.46 -0.72 16.35
CA ARG A 421 -3.90 -0.98 16.20
C ARG A 421 -4.20 -2.08 15.19
N SER A 422 -5.21 -2.90 15.45
CA SER A 422 -5.66 -3.90 14.50
C SER A 422 -6.36 -3.28 13.29
N HIS A 423 -6.32 -3.96 12.15
CA HIS A 423 -7.00 -3.55 10.93
C HIS A 423 -7.67 -4.75 10.26
N PRO A 424 -8.95 -4.65 9.83
CA PRO A 424 -9.69 -5.80 9.29
C PRO A 424 -9.09 -6.40 8.02
N ILE A 425 -8.27 -5.64 7.28
CA ILE A 425 -7.66 -6.07 6.01
C ILE A 425 -6.15 -6.27 6.15
N GLU A 426 -5.49 -5.39 6.91
CA GLU A 426 -4.02 -5.38 6.98
C GLU A 426 -3.51 -6.16 8.20
N LEU A 427 -4.43 -6.75 8.97
CA LEU A 427 -4.26 -7.32 10.31
C LEU A 427 -3.89 -6.28 11.38
N ALA A 428 -2.98 -5.37 11.06
CA ALA A 428 -2.60 -4.22 11.84
C ALA A 428 -2.26 -3.02 10.95
N LEU A 429 -2.42 -1.81 11.48
CA LEU A 429 -1.99 -0.58 10.82
C LEU A 429 -0.90 0.06 11.66
N LEU A 430 0.33 0.05 11.13
CA LEU A 430 1.57 0.38 11.84
C LEU A 430 2.29 1.55 11.14
N THR A 431 3.62 1.59 11.10
CA THR A 431 4.39 2.75 10.64
C THR A 431 4.36 2.96 9.12
N ILE A 432 4.32 1.89 8.34
CA ILE A 432 4.26 1.93 6.87
C ILE A 432 2.94 2.54 6.41
N GLY A 433 1.81 2.08 6.95
CA GLY A 433 0.50 2.62 6.60
C GLY A 433 0.16 3.95 7.29
N ASN A 434 0.94 4.39 8.27
CA ASN A 434 0.68 5.64 9.00
C ASN A 434 0.97 6.92 8.16
N VAL A 435 1.72 6.80 7.06
CA VAL A 435 1.94 7.92 6.12
C VAL A 435 0.72 8.22 5.23
N GLU A 436 -0.34 7.41 5.34
CA GLU A 436 -1.62 7.75 4.73
C GLU A 436 -2.07 9.16 5.09
N TRP A 437 -2.82 9.77 4.17
CA TRP A 437 -3.38 11.12 4.31
C TRP A 437 -2.36 12.27 4.23
N VAL A 438 -1.08 11.97 4.02
CA VAL A 438 -0.07 12.98 3.65
C VAL A 438 -0.15 13.34 2.16
N GLY A 439 -0.43 12.34 1.31
CA GLY A 439 -0.73 12.53 -0.11
C GLY A 439 -2.18 12.95 -0.36
N ALA A 440 -2.72 12.54 -1.50
CA ALA A 440 -4.15 12.64 -1.77
C ALA A 440 -4.98 11.86 -0.73
N ARG A 441 -6.28 12.18 -0.67
CA ARG A 441 -7.14 11.59 0.36
C ARG A 441 -7.33 10.10 0.13
N CYS A 442 -7.23 9.30 1.19
CA CYS A 442 -7.38 7.84 1.09
C CYS A 442 -8.77 7.41 0.59
N ASP A 443 -9.83 8.22 0.75
CA ASP A 443 -11.13 7.88 0.15
C ASP A 443 -11.10 7.82 -1.38
N GLU A 444 -10.13 8.44 -2.04
CA GLU A 444 -9.94 8.35 -3.50
C GLU A 444 -9.37 6.98 -3.93
N PHE A 445 -8.80 6.22 -2.99
CA PHE A 445 -8.11 4.93 -3.24
C PHE A 445 -8.86 3.71 -2.69
N ILE A 446 -9.94 3.93 -1.92
CA ILE A 446 -10.68 2.85 -1.26
C ILE A 446 -11.96 2.49 -2.03
N PHE A 447 -12.65 3.46 -2.62
CA PHE A 447 -13.95 3.24 -3.23
C PHE A 447 -13.88 2.69 -4.67
N ILE A 448 -15.02 2.21 -5.15
CA ILE A 448 -15.09 1.41 -6.39
C ILE A 448 -14.63 2.18 -7.63
N GLU A 449 -14.70 3.51 -7.60
CA GLU A 449 -14.27 4.40 -8.68
C GLU A 449 -12.76 4.71 -8.67
N ARG A 450 -11.98 4.06 -7.78
CA ARG A 450 -10.55 4.29 -7.63
C ARG A 450 -9.77 4.00 -8.91
N GLN A 451 -8.73 4.80 -9.13
CA GLN A 451 -7.75 4.60 -10.20
C GLN A 451 -6.39 4.10 -9.68
N ALA A 452 -6.16 4.14 -8.36
CA ALA A 452 -5.02 3.53 -7.70
C ALA A 452 -5.46 2.61 -6.55
N ASN A 453 -4.62 1.63 -6.23
CA ASN A 453 -4.76 0.86 -4.99
C ASN A 453 -4.18 1.66 -3.82
N ARG A 454 -4.85 1.59 -2.64
CA ARG A 454 -4.35 2.15 -1.37
C ARG A 454 -2.89 1.77 -1.10
N ALA A 455 -2.51 0.50 -1.30
CA ALA A 455 -1.15 0.06 -1.05
C ALA A 455 -0.13 0.77 -1.96
N THR A 456 -0.43 0.86 -3.26
CA THR A 456 0.37 1.60 -4.24
C THR A 456 0.54 3.06 -3.84
N ALA A 457 -0.55 3.76 -3.53
CA ALA A 457 -0.54 5.16 -3.12
C ALA A 457 0.40 5.41 -1.91
N VAL A 458 0.37 4.52 -0.93
CA VAL A 458 1.29 4.55 0.22
C VAL A 458 2.73 4.31 -0.21
N MET A 459 2.98 3.31 -1.08
CA MET A 459 4.34 3.02 -1.52
C MET A 459 4.96 4.16 -2.33
N MET A 460 4.18 4.85 -3.17
CA MET A 460 4.63 6.05 -3.90
C MET A 460 5.14 7.15 -2.94
N LEU A 461 4.45 7.36 -1.81
CA LEU A 461 4.91 8.29 -0.77
C LEU A 461 6.21 7.83 -0.11
N LEU A 462 6.29 6.53 0.22
CA LEU A 462 7.44 5.96 0.90
C LEU A 462 8.68 5.85 0.00
N ASP A 463 8.51 5.77 -1.32
CA ASP A 463 9.61 5.69 -2.28
C ASP A 463 10.41 6.99 -2.31
N GLU A 464 9.71 8.12 -2.43
CA GLU A 464 10.34 9.44 -2.60
C GLU A 464 10.45 10.24 -1.32
N PHE A 465 9.55 10.00 -0.37
CA PHE A 465 9.49 10.73 0.90
C PHE A 465 9.45 9.77 2.10
N PRO A 466 10.43 8.86 2.23
CA PRO A 466 10.46 7.85 3.28
C PRO A 466 10.60 8.49 4.67
N PRO A 467 9.96 7.94 5.70
CA PRO A 467 10.39 8.11 7.07
C PRO A 467 11.85 7.66 7.24
N HIS A 468 12.66 8.46 7.94
CA HIS A 468 14.03 8.11 8.32
C HIS A 468 14.11 7.46 9.70
N PHE A 469 12.98 7.47 10.44
CA PHE A 469 12.85 6.80 11.72
C PHE A 469 11.40 6.38 11.95
N ALA A 470 11.21 5.20 12.52
CA ALA A 470 9.91 4.59 12.77
C ALA A 470 9.72 4.34 14.26
N LEU A 471 8.54 4.72 14.77
CA LEU A 471 8.14 4.56 16.16
C LEU A 471 6.73 3.96 16.22
N ILE A 472 6.52 3.04 17.17
CA ILE A 472 5.19 2.50 17.47
C ILE A 472 4.90 2.69 18.96
N ASP A 473 3.85 3.44 19.25
CA ASP A 473 3.23 3.46 20.57
C ASP A 473 2.35 2.21 20.72
N ALA A 474 2.78 1.25 21.53
CA ALA A 474 1.98 0.12 21.98
C ALA A 474 1.88 0.08 23.51
N TYR A 475 2.03 1.23 24.18
CA TYR A 475 2.19 1.26 25.63
C TYR A 475 0.83 1.12 26.30
N ASP A 476 -0.05 2.09 26.06
CA ASP A 476 -1.36 2.21 26.70
C ASP A 476 -2.49 2.11 25.70
N GLN A 477 -3.58 1.46 26.08
CA GLN A 477 -4.84 1.46 25.34
C GLN A 477 -4.66 1.18 23.84
N THR A 478 -4.02 0.08 23.47
CA THR A 478 -3.87 -0.32 22.06
C THR A 478 -5.16 -0.96 21.56
N PRO A 479 -5.84 -0.40 20.56
CA PRO A 479 -7.12 -0.92 20.12
C PRO A 479 -6.91 -2.14 19.24
N ASP A 480 -7.42 -3.27 19.72
CA ASP A 480 -7.45 -4.56 19.06
C ASP A 480 -8.89 -4.93 18.65
N GLY A 481 -9.07 -6.13 18.09
CA GLY A 481 -10.34 -6.65 17.62
C GLY A 481 -10.56 -6.43 16.12
N LEU A 482 -11.81 -6.53 15.67
CA LEU A 482 -12.19 -6.50 14.27
C LEU A 482 -11.87 -5.15 13.57
N VAL A 483 -12.12 -4.04 14.27
CA VAL A 483 -11.92 -2.67 13.76
C VAL A 483 -11.16 -1.80 14.75
N GLY A 484 -10.10 -2.33 15.37
CA GLY A 484 -9.28 -1.56 16.32
C GLY A 484 -8.76 -0.24 15.74
N VAL A 485 -8.59 -0.16 14.43
CA VAL A 485 -8.32 1.08 13.69
C VAL A 485 -9.27 2.24 14.06
N MET A 486 -10.53 1.95 14.40
CA MET A 486 -11.54 2.93 14.80
C MET A 486 -11.61 3.17 16.31
N GLY A 487 -11.17 2.22 17.13
CA GLY A 487 -11.28 2.25 18.59
C GLY A 487 -11.58 0.87 19.17
N SER A 488 -11.61 0.77 20.49
CA SER A 488 -11.91 -0.48 21.20
C SER A 488 -12.58 -0.21 22.54
N ALA A 489 -13.59 -1.01 22.90
CA ALA A 489 -14.25 -0.91 24.19
C ALA A 489 -13.38 -1.34 25.37
N HIS A 490 -12.42 -2.25 25.14
CA HIS A 490 -11.56 -2.80 26.18
C HIS A 490 -10.13 -2.94 25.66
N PRO A 491 -9.44 -1.83 25.36
CA PRO A 491 -8.13 -1.89 24.72
C PRO A 491 -7.07 -2.43 25.70
N PRO A 492 -6.27 -3.45 25.33
CA PRO A 492 -5.14 -3.88 26.16
C PRO A 492 -4.09 -2.78 26.34
N SER A 493 -3.21 -2.95 27.31
CA SER A 493 -2.03 -2.08 27.51
C SER A 493 -0.78 -2.95 27.53
N PRO A 494 -0.22 -3.29 26.35
CA PRO A 494 0.94 -4.16 26.22
C PRO A 494 2.22 -3.63 26.89
N ARG A 495 2.24 -2.32 27.19
CA ARG A 495 3.40 -1.62 27.76
C ARG A 495 4.64 -1.71 26.87
N ARG A 496 4.46 -1.78 25.55
CA ARG A 496 5.56 -1.89 24.59
C ARG A 496 5.77 -0.62 23.78
N LEU A 497 7.02 -0.37 23.44
CA LEU A 497 7.40 0.68 22.49
C LEU A 497 8.37 0.07 21.49
N TYR A 498 8.20 0.44 20.22
CA TYR A 498 9.07 -0.01 19.14
C TYR A 498 9.78 1.16 18.50
N ALA A 499 11.04 0.95 18.11
CA ALA A 499 11.82 1.92 17.36
C ALA A 499 12.77 1.24 16.38
N GLY A 500 13.06 1.91 15.27
CA GLY A 500 14.06 1.48 14.30
C GLY A 500 14.18 2.45 13.13
N VAL A 501 15.25 2.30 12.37
CA VAL A 501 15.53 3.13 11.19
C VAL A 501 14.68 2.66 10.00
N ASP A 502 14.66 1.36 9.75
CA ASP A 502 13.82 0.73 8.72
C ASP A 502 12.41 0.47 9.25
N GLY A 503 11.45 1.31 8.85
CA GLY A 503 10.04 1.15 9.22
C GLY A 503 9.42 -0.19 8.78
N LEU A 504 9.90 -0.79 7.68
CA LEU A 504 9.43 -2.10 7.24
C LEU A 504 9.90 -3.20 8.21
N ALA A 505 11.12 -3.10 8.73
CA ALA A 505 11.63 -4.01 9.76
C ALA A 505 10.86 -3.85 11.08
N VAL A 506 10.60 -2.60 11.52
CA VAL A 506 9.81 -2.30 12.73
C VAL A 506 8.40 -2.91 12.61
N ASP A 507 7.72 -2.68 11.49
CA ASP A 507 6.37 -3.21 11.27
C ASP A 507 6.36 -4.73 11.18
N THR A 508 7.38 -5.35 10.58
CA THR A 508 7.53 -6.81 10.49
C THR A 508 7.65 -7.45 11.88
N VAL A 509 8.46 -6.86 12.77
CA VAL A 509 8.64 -7.34 14.16
C VAL A 509 7.35 -7.15 14.95
N ALA A 510 6.75 -5.95 14.89
CA ALA A 510 5.49 -5.69 15.56
C ALA A 510 4.39 -6.63 15.05
N ALA A 511 4.31 -6.86 13.74
CA ALA A 511 3.36 -7.79 13.13
C ALA A 511 3.53 -9.22 13.65
N ARG A 512 4.77 -9.71 13.74
CA ARG A 512 5.11 -11.00 14.34
C ARG A 512 4.63 -11.08 15.80
N HIS A 513 4.81 -10.02 16.58
CA HIS A 513 4.33 -9.98 17.96
C HIS A 513 2.80 -10.01 18.08
N LEU A 514 2.06 -9.62 17.04
CA LEU A 514 0.60 -9.75 16.97
C LEU A 514 0.13 -11.15 16.53
N GLY A 515 1.06 -12.08 16.33
CA GLY A 515 0.78 -13.45 15.92
C GLY A 515 0.66 -13.65 14.41
N MET A 516 1.04 -12.65 13.60
CA MET A 516 1.17 -12.83 12.15
C MET A 516 2.34 -13.78 11.86
N LYS A 517 2.06 -14.86 11.13
CA LYS A 517 3.07 -15.88 10.81
C LYS A 517 3.92 -15.46 9.62
N ASP A 518 3.29 -14.80 8.66
CA ASP A 518 3.93 -14.27 7.48
C ASP A 518 3.59 -12.77 7.36
N PRO A 519 4.57 -11.86 7.37
CA PRO A 519 4.32 -10.44 7.14
C PRO A 519 3.59 -10.17 5.83
N ARG A 520 3.73 -11.05 4.83
CA ARG A 520 3.03 -10.97 3.54
C ARG A 520 1.53 -11.23 3.63
N ASP A 521 1.02 -11.66 4.79
CA ASP A 521 -0.41 -11.72 5.07
C ASP A 521 -1.04 -10.32 5.14
N SER A 522 -0.25 -9.27 5.36
CA SER A 522 -0.65 -7.87 5.25
C SER A 522 -0.36 -7.37 3.84
N SER A 523 -1.38 -6.84 3.14
CA SER A 523 -1.21 -6.35 1.77
C SER A 523 -0.26 -5.16 1.68
N LEU A 524 -0.23 -4.30 2.71
CA LEU A 524 0.72 -3.19 2.82
C LEU A 524 2.16 -3.67 3.02
N LEU A 525 2.39 -4.64 3.92
CA LEU A 525 3.76 -5.15 4.15
C LEU A 525 4.26 -5.96 2.96
N GLN A 526 3.38 -6.74 2.31
CA GLN A 526 3.71 -7.43 1.07
C GLN A 526 4.10 -6.42 -0.01
N ALA A 527 3.30 -5.37 -0.22
CA ALA A 527 3.59 -4.32 -1.18
C ALA A 527 4.93 -3.62 -0.87
N ALA A 528 5.20 -3.31 0.41
CA ALA A 528 6.47 -2.70 0.82
C ALA A 528 7.67 -3.63 0.55
N CYS A 529 7.57 -4.92 0.87
CA CYS A 529 8.61 -5.89 0.54
C CYS A 529 8.89 -5.92 -0.98
N HIS A 530 7.85 -5.93 -1.81
CA HIS A 530 8.01 -5.91 -3.27
C HIS A 530 8.56 -4.57 -3.79
N TRP A 531 8.13 -3.45 -3.23
CA TRP A 531 8.53 -2.11 -3.69
C TRP A 531 9.99 -1.79 -3.36
N PHE A 532 10.43 -2.17 -2.16
CA PHE A 532 11.75 -1.85 -1.62
C PHE A 532 12.82 -2.94 -1.83
N GLY A 533 12.46 -4.08 -2.42
CA GLY A 533 13.44 -5.12 -2.75
C GLY A 533 13.68 -6.15 -1.67
N GLY A 534 12.72 -6.34 -0.77
CA GLY A 534 12.87 -7.17 0.43
C GLY A 534 13.84 -6.54 1.44
N TRP A 535 14.53 -7.38 2.18
CA TRP A 535 15.55 -6.95 3.16
C TRP A 535 16.96 -7.23 2.64
N SER A 536 17.86 -6.26 2.75
CA SER A 536 19.28 -6.49 2.47
C SER A 536 20.02 -7.29 3.55
N GLY A 537 19.43 -7.44 4.74
CA GLY A 537 20.03 -8.17 5.86
C GLY A 537 19.01 -8.69 6.87
N PRO A 538 19.44 -9.47 7.87
CA PRO A 538 18.54 -9.98 8.91
C PRO A 538 17.97 -8.85 9.76
N ILE A 539 16.76 -9.08 10.30
CA ILE A 539 16.15 -8.21 11.31
C ILE A 539 16.53 -8.75 12.69
N GLU A 540 17.26 -7.96 13.47
CA GLU A 540 17.63 -8.29 14.84
C GLU A 540 16.73 -7.54 15.83
N VAL A 541 16.09 -8.25 16.76
CA VAL A 541 15.28 -7.60 17.80
C VAL A 541 16.11 -7.38 19.06
N VAL A 542 16.20 -6.13 19.50
CA VAL A 542 16.84 -5.74 20.76
C VAL A 542 15.74 -5.50 21.79
N GLY A 543 15.73 -6.31 22.85
CA GLY A 543 14.71 -6.28 23.90
C GLY A 543 13.76 -7.47 23.84
N THR A 544 12.45 -7.23 23.98
CA THR A 544 11.43 -8.28 24.02
C THR A 544 11.02 -8.71 22.61
N ASP A 545 11.28 -9.97 22.28
CA ASP A 545 10.87 -10.62 21.02
C ASP A 545 9.84 -11.74 21.28
N GLU A 546 8.74 -11.38 21.94
CA GLU A 546 7.70 -12.32 22.32
C GLU A 546 6.33 -11.81 21.81
N PRO A 547 5.36 -12.68 21.54
CA PRO A 547 4.00 -12.26 21.24
C PRO A 547 3.39 -11.33 22.31
N ILE A 548 2.49 -10.44 21.91
CA ILE A 548 1.68 -9.65 22.84
C ILE A 548 0.59 -10.58 23.41
N ALA A 549 0.58 -10.74 24.72
CA ALA A 549 -0.43 -11.53 25.41
C ALA A 549 -1.83 -10.92 25.20
N ASP A 550 -2.84 -11.79 25.07
CA ASP A 550 -4.25 -11.44 24.98
C ASP A 550 -4.64 -10.51 23.80
N TRP A 551 -3.78 -10.39 22.78
CA TRP A 551 -4.11 -9.62 21.58
C TRP A 551 -5.25 -10.26 20.79
N ARG A 552 -6.34 -9.53 20.59
CA ARG A 552 -7.46 -9.98 19.75
C ARG A 552 -7.24 -9.53 18.32
N GLY A 553 -6.71 -10.40 17.47
CA GLY A 553 -6.66 -10.15 16.03
C GLY A 553 -8.05 -10.05 15.39
N PRO A 554 -8.18 -9.49 14.17
CA PRO A 554 -9.47 -9.42 13.47
C PRO A 554 -10.06 -10.82 13.18
N TYR A 555 -9.22 -11.85 13.11
CA TYR A 555 -9.60 -13.26 12.91
C TYR A 555 -9.56 -14.10 14.19
N HIS A 556 -9.66 -13.49 15.38
CA HIS A 556 -9.51 -14.21 16.65
C HIS A 556 -10.59 -15.28 16.92
N ASN A 557 -11.75 -15.22 16.24
CA ASN A 557 -12.78 -16.26 16.28
C ASN A 557 -13.58 -16.32 14.96
N GLU A 558 -14.39 -17.36 14.78
CA GLU A 558 -15.17 -17.62 13.56
C GLU A 558 -16.09 -16.46 13.17
N ILE A 559 -16.79 -15.89 14.15
CA ILE A 559 -17.72 -14.78 13.91
C ILE A 559 -16.93 -13.56 13.43
N SER A 560 -15.81 -13.24 14.07
CA SER A 560 -14.95 -12.11 13.69
C SER A 560 -14.27 -12.33 12.35
N ALA A 561 -13.96 -13.57 11.99
CA ALA A 561 -13.44 -13.90 10.67
C ALA A 561 -14.50 -13.68 9.56
N ILE A 562 -15.74 -14.10 9.80
CA ILE A 562 -16.87 -13.84 8.88
C ILE A 562 -17.12 -12.33 8.76
N LEU A 563 -17.14 -11.63 9.89
CA LEU A 563 -17.36 -10.19 9.92
C LEU A 563 -16.21 -9.42 9.28
N SER A 564 -14.95 -9.81 9.49
CA SER A 564 -13.77 -9.26 8.79
C SER A 564 -13.91 -9.42 7.29
N ALA A 565 -14.32 -10.62 6.86
CA ALA A 565 -14.51 -10.91 5.46
C ALA A 565 -15.63 -10.02 4.88
N LEU A 566 -16.74 -9.82 5.58
CA LEU A 566 -17.83 -8.96 5.09
C LEU A 566 -17.57 -7.46 5.26
N ALA A 567 -16.70 -7.05 6.18
CA ALA A 567 -16.49 -5.65 6.55
C ALA A 567 -16.03 -4.79 5.37
N TYR A 568 -15.04 -5.25 4.59
CA TYR A 568 -14.54 -4.47 3.46
C TYR A 568 -15.54 -4.32 2.30
N PRO A 569 -16.17 -5.40 1.78
CA PRO A 569 -17.25 -5.27 0.79
C PRO A 569 -18.40 -4.39 1.26
N MET A 570 -18.82 -4.53 2.53
CA MET A 570 -19.88 -3.70 3.10
C MET A 570 -19.44 -2.24 3.23
N TYR A 571 -18.20 -1.98 3.64
CA TYR A 571 -17.65 -0.64 3.74
C TYR A 571 -17.54 0.02 2.35
N VAL A 572 -16.99 -0.67 1.36
CA VAL A 572 -16.75 -0.13 0.01
C VAL A 572 -18.04 0.01 -0.80
N MET A 573 -18.94 -1.00 -0.77
CA MET A 573 -20.10 -1.07 -1.67
C MET A 573 -21.44 -0.79 -0.97
N GLY A 574 -21.58 -1.14 0.31
CA GLY A 574 -22.87 -1.17 1.00
C GLY A 574 -23.13 -0.04 2.00
N SER A 575 -22.11 0.75 2.35
CA SER A 575 -22.18 1.65 3.51
C SER A 575 -22.45 3.12 3.20
N GLY A 576 -22.67 3.47 1.92
CA GLY A 576 -22.76 4.86 1.50
C GLY A 576 -21.46 5.62 1.79
N ARG A 577 -20.32 5.10 1.29
CA ARG A 577 -18.97 5.66 1.48
C ARG A 577 -18.49 5.77 2.93
N GLY A 578 -18.77 4.74 3.74
CA GLY A 578 -18.35 4.65 5.14
C GLY A 578 -19.36 5.23 6.13
N SER A 579 -20.50 5.76 5.67
CA SER A 579 -21.48 6.45 6.54
C SER A 579 -22.07 5.58 7.65
N LEU A 580 -22.10 4.26 7.46
CA LEU A 580 -22.53 3.29 8.46
C LEU A 580 -21.44 2.89 9.47
N PHE A 581 -20.18 3.16 9.15
CA PHE A 581 -18.99 2.77 9.92
C PHE A 581 -18.36 4.00 10.57
N VAL A 582 -19.12 4.67 11.44
CA VAL A 582 -18.63 5.78 12.25
C VAL A 582 -18.72 5.44 13.75
N PRO A 583 -17.72 5.80 14.57
CA PRO A 583 -17.74 5.54 16.00
C PRO A 583 -18.80 6.41 16.70
N ALA A 584 -19.02 6.17 18.00
CA ALA A 584 -19.87 7.02 18.84
C ALA A 584 -19.19 8.37 19.10
N MET A 585 -19.21 9.22 18.06
CA MET A 585 -18.61 10.55 18.04
C MET A 585 -19.15 11.41 19.18
N ASP A 586 -18.27 12.21 19.80
CA ASP A 586 -18.70 13.29 20.69
C ASP A 586 -19.38 14.39 19.86
N GLU A 587 -20.70 14.29 19.69
CA GLU A 587 -21.49 15.22 18.89
C GLU A 587 -21.52 16.65 19.47
N THR A 588 -21.08 16.86 20.72
CA THR A 588 -20.95 18.20 21.31
C THR A 588 -19.74 18.92 20.71
N ALA A 589 -18.62 18.21 20.58
CA ALA A 589 -17.40 18.74 19.98
C ALA A 589 -17.43 18.65 18.44
N PHE A 590 -18.01 17.58 17.89
CA PHE A 590 -18.03 17.26 16.46
C PHE A 590 -19.48 17.05 16.00
N PRO A 591 -20.29 18.10 15.83
CA PRO A 591 -21.69 17.96 15.48
C PRO A 591 -21.85 17.40 14.06
N PRO A 592 -22.88 16.58 13.79
CA PRO A 592 -23.11 16.02 12.47
C PRO A 592 -23.42 17.13 11.44
N ILE A 593 -22.88 17.00 10.22
CA ILE A 593 -23.09 17.96 9.12
C ILE A 593 -24.56 17.99 8.69
N ALA A 594 -25.21 16.83 8.69
CA ALA A 594 -26.62 16.67 8.33
C ALA A 594 -27.38 15.96 9.46
N ARG A 595 -28.65 16.33 9.65
CA ARG A 595 -29.52 15.65 10.61
C ARG A 595 -29.67 14.18 10.24
N GLU A 596 -29.30 13.30 11.17
CA GLU A 596 -29.40 11.86 10.96
C GLU A 596 -30.84 11.37 11.07
N GLY A 597 -31.29 10.65 10.05
CA GLY A 597 -32.56 9.92 10.11
C GLY A 597 -32.53 8.82 11.17
N ARG A 598 -33.69 8.52 11.79
CA ARG A 598 -33.81 7.52 12.86
C ARG A 598 -33.26 6.14 12.46
N TRP A 599 -33.46 5.73 11.21
CA TRP A 599 -32.97 4.46 10.68
C TRP A 599 -31.45 4.39 10.58
N LEU A 600 -30.80 5.48 10.14
CA LEU A 600 -29.34 5.55 10.04
C LEU A 600 -28.71 5.46 11.43
N ARG A 601 -29.28 6.17 12.42
CA ARG A 601 -28.82 6.11 13.81
C ARG A 601 -28.95 4.71 14.40
N LEU A 602 -30.08 4.04 14.16
CA LEU A 602 -30.28 2.65 14.60
C LEU A 602 -29.29 1.70 13.93
N GLY A 603 -29.07 1.85 12.62
CA GLY A 603 -28.09 1.06 11.86
C GLY A 603 -26.66 1.25 12.38
N ARG A 604 -26.23 2.49 12.62
CA ARG A 604 -24.92 2.80 13.22
C ARG A 604 -24.76 2.18 14.60
N ARG A 605 -25.76 2.28 15.47
CA ARG A 605 -25.73 1.62 16.80
C ARG A 605 -25.58 0.11 16.68
N GLY A 606 -26.33 -0.52 15.78
CA GLY A 606 -26.23 -1.96 15.50
C GLY A 606 -24.84 -2.36 15.02
N ILE A 607 -24.27 -1.62 14.06
CA ILE A 607 -22.93 -1.88 13.53
C ILE A 607 -21.87 -1.66 14.61
N ARG A 608 -21.92 -0.59 15.39
CA ARG A 608 -20.97 -0.35 16.50
C ARG A 608 -20.97 -1.51 17.50
N ALA A 609 -22.14 -2.02 17.88
CA ALA A 609 -22.25 -3.17 18.77
C ALA A 609 -21.65 -4.44 18.15
N LEU A 610 -21.96 -4.70 16.88
CA LEU A 610 -21.42 -5.83 16.12
C LEU A 610 -19.89 -5.79 16.01
N LEU A 611 -19.32 -4.59 15.89
CA LEU A 611 -17.90 -4.33 15.71
C LEU A 611 -17.12 -4.20 17.03
N GLY A 612 -17.78 -4.26 18.18
CA GLY A 612 -17.14 -4.12 19.50
C GLY A 612 -16.67 -2.70 19.83
N LEU A 613 -17.26 -1.69 19.18
CA LEU A 613 -16.95 -0.28 19.45
C LEU A 613 -17.69 0.21 20.72
N PRO A 614 -17.10 1.15 21.48
CA PRO A 614 -17.76 1.79 22.60
C PRO A 614 -19.13 2.38 22.22
N GLN A 615 -20.16 2.07 23.01
CA GLN A 615 -21.44 2.77 22.98
C GLN A 615 -21.34 3.91 23.99
N LEU A 616 -20.91 5.08 23.52
CA LEU A 616 -20.77 6.27 24.34
C LEU A 616 -22.06 7.08 24.15
N ASP A 617 -22.90 7.09 25.18
CA ASP A 617 -24.06 7.99 25.28
C ASP A 617 -23.66 9.32 25.94
#